data_AF-A0A316MD69-F1
#
_entry.id   AF-A0A316MD69-F1
#
_cell.length_a   1.000
_cell.length_b   1.000
_cell.length_c   1.000
_cell.angle_alpha   90.00
_cell.angle_beta   90.00
_cell.angle_gamma   90.00
#
_symmetry.space_group_name_H-M   'P 1'
#
loop_
_entity.id
_entity.type
_entity.pdbx_description
1 polymer ?
#
loop_
_entity_poly.entity_id
_entity_poly.type
_entity_poly.pdbx_seq_one_letter_code
_entity_poly.pdbx_strand_id
1 'polypeptide(L)'
;MVKPMKKRILAVLLAVLAMGLLLCACGDGKNDQLDEVAQALEGEWAMQSAVGYNYLTFSSVSGNAGSVEWKGVRKDGSVVSHSTGVFGVSLNEENTIEVMYMAHINEDGSIEKNEKPSTTKYKYTYEDGEVTVYSGDTAFFRIDE
;
A
#
# COMPACT_ATOMS: atom_id res chain seq x y z
N MET A 1 -14.98 20.74 -26.63
CA MET A 1 -13.81 21.54 -26.17
C MET A 1 -13.19 20.81 -24.99
N VAL A 2 -12.06 20.13 -25.22
CA VAL A 2 -11.29 19.45 -24.15
C VAL A 2 -10.28 20.45 -23.62
N LYS A 3 -10.27 20.69 -22.31
CA LYS A 3 -9.22 21.45 -21.63
C LYS A 3 -8.54 20.53 -20.62
N PRO A 4 -7.21 20.34 -20.68
CA PRO A 4 -6.50 19.41 -19.83
C PRO A 4 -6.29 20.03 -18.44
N MET A 5 -6.59 19.29 -17.37
CA MET A 5 -6.12 19.62 -16.03
C MET A 5 -5.20 18.51 -15.54
N LYS A 6 -3.91 18.67 -15.86
CA LYS A 6 -2.82 18.13 -15.05
C LYS A 6 -2.91 18.80 -13.68
N LYS A 7 -3.50 18.13 -12.70
CA LYS A 7 -3.29 18.47 -11.29
C LYS A 7 -2.23 17.53 -10.75
N ARG A 8 -0.99 18.01 -10.82
CA ARG A 8 0.12 17.50 -10.00
C ARG A 8 -0.26 17.74 -8.55
N ILE A 9 -0.62 16.69 -7.81
CA ILE A 9 -0.73 16.76 -6.36
C ILE A 9 0.66 16.40 -5.82
N LEU A 10 1.45 17.45 -5.63
CA LEU A 10 2.70 17.43 -4.91
C LEU A 10 2.38 17.63 -3.42
N ALA A 11 3.10 16.92 -2.58
CA ALA A 11 3.30 17.14 -1.14
C ALA A 11 2.29 16.49 -0.17
N VAL A 12 2.64 15.31 0.33
CA VAL A 12 2.73 15.03 1.77
C VAL A 12 3.97 14.15 2.02
N LEU A 13 5.15 14.76 1.94
CA LEU A 13 6.41 14.18 2.39
C LEU A 13 6.73 14.88 3.71
N LEU A 14 6.49 14.24 4.86
CA LEU A 14 7.14 14.51 6.16
C LEU A 14 6.42 13.75 7.28
N ALA A 15 6.77 12.47 7.49
CA ALA A 15 6.77 11.79 8.80
C ALA A 15 7.21 10.31 8.67
N VAL A 16 8.41 10.04 8.12
CA VAL A 16 9.02 8.69 8.21
C VAL A 16 10.14 8.64 9.28
N LEU A 17 10.42 9.78 9.93
CA LEU A 17 11.43 9.85 10.98
C LEU A 17 10.80 9.54 12.34
N ALA A 18 10.93 8.28 12.81
CA ALA A 18 11.17 7.90 14.22
C ALA A 18 10.60 6.53 14.63
N MET A 19 10.82 5.47 13.86
CA MET A 19 10.71 4.09 14.38
C MET A 19 11.99 3.25 14.17
N GLY A 20 13.12 3.91 13.88
CA GLY A 20 14.44 3.27 13.93
C GLY A 20 15.07 3.50 15.29
N LEU A 21 14.75 2.68 16.30
CA LEU A 21 15.59 2.47 17.48
C LEU A 21 15.00 1.31 18.28
N LEU A 22 15.40 0.09 17.91
CA LEU A 22 15.64 -1.09 18.74
C LEU A 22 15.58 -2.31 17.83
N LEU A 23 16.75 -2.85 17.46
CA LEU A 23 17.09 -4.26 17.65
C LEU A 23 18.44 -4.59 16.97
N CYS A 24 19.39 -4.96 17.82
CA CYS A 24 20.52 -5.87 17.62
C CYS A 24 21.18 -5.98 16.25
N ALA A 25 22.45 -5.56 16.22
CA ALA A 25 23.48 -6.11 15.36
C ALA A 25 23.56 -7.65 15.51
N CYS A 26 22.94 -8.36 14.56
CA CYS A 26 23.16 -9.76 14.19
C CYS A 26 22.37 -10.06 12.89
N GLY A 27 23.02 -9.91 11.73
CA GLY A 27 22.55 -10.45 10.43
C GLY A 27 21.98 -9.42 9.45
N ASP A 28 22.84 -8.77 8.67
CA ASP A 28 22.47 -7.74 7.68
C ASP A 28 21.46 -8.22 6.60
N GLY A 29 21.44 -9.50 6.23
CA GLY A 29 20.63 -9.96 5.09
C GLY A 29 19.10 -9.94 5.26
N LYS A 30 18.57 -9.81 6.48
CA LYS A 30 17.10 -9.74 6.70
C LYS A 30 16.52 -8.37 6.38
N ASN A 31 17.29 -7.31 6.58
CA ASN A 31 16.84 -5.95 6.23
C ASN A 31 16.89 -5.76 4.71
N ASP A 32 17.92 -6.31 4.04
CA ASP A 32 18.03 -6.25 2.59
C ASP A 32 16.83 -6.92 1.89
N GLN A 33 16.41 -8.10 2.35
CA GLN A 33 15.22 -8.78 1.79
C GLN A 33 13.93 -7.98 2.03
N LEU A 34 13.78 -7.33 3.19
CA LEU A 34 12.61 -6.52 3.48
C LEU A 34 12.51 -5.30 2.57
N ASP A 35 13.65 -4.67 2.29
CA ASP A 35 13.76 -3.56 1.37
C ASP A 35 13.44 -4.03 -0.06
N GLU A 36 13.98 -5.17 -0.51
CA GLU A 36 13.66 -5.75 -1.81
C GLU A 36 12.16 -6.04 -1.98
N VAL A 37 11.52 -6.65 -0.98
CA VAL A 37 10.07 -6.92 -1.01
C VAL A 37 9.29 -5.62 -1.11
N ALA A 38 9.64 -4.62 -0.29
CA ALA A 38 8.96 -3.32 -0.32
C ALA A 38 9.11 -2.63 -1.68
N GLN A 39 10.27 -2.73 -2.32
CA GLN A 39 10.48 -2.21 -3.67
C GLN A 39 9.66 -2.97 -4.72
N ALA A 40 9.60 -4.30 -4.62
CA ALA A 40 8.80 -5.12 -5.53
C ALA A 40 7.29 -4.86 -5.41
N LEU A 41 6.82 -4.35 -4.26
CA LEU A 41 5.43 -3.94 -4.05
C LEU A 41 5.05 -2.66 -4.80
N GLU A 42 6.00 -1.77 -5.15
CA GLU A 42 5.68 -0.47 -5.75
C GLU A 42 4.85 -0.61 -7.03
N GLY A 43 3.73 0.11 -7.10
CA GLY A 43 2.77 0.03 -8.21
C GLY A 43 1.35 -0.30 -7.75
N GLU A 44 0.48 -0.55 -8.73
CA GLU A 44 -0.94 -0.83 -8.52
C GLU A 44 -1.24 -2.33 -8.58
N TRP A 45 -2.10 -2.77 -7.68
CA TRP A 45 -2.52 -4.16 -7.48
C TRP A 45 -4.04 -4.20 -7.42
N ALA A 46 -4.66 -5.16 -8.07
CA ALA A 46 -6.10 -5.31 -8.07
C ALA A 46 -6.54 -6.69 -7.61
N MET A 47 -7.70 -6.72 -6.98
CA MET A 47 -8.40 -7.93 -6.58
C MET A 47 -9.87 -7.78 -6.93
N GLN A 48 -10.43 -8.79 -7.59
CA GLN A 48 -11.86 -8.80 -7.90
C GLN A 48 -12.67 -8.95 -6.61
N SER A 49 -13.76 -8.18 -6.51
CA SER A 49 -14.76 -8.30 -5.45
C SER A 49 -16.14 -8.62 -6.04
N ALA A 50 -17.12 -8.93 -5.19
CA ALA A 50 -18.49 -9.21 -5.64
C ALA A 50 -19.11 -8.04 -6.44
N VAL A 51 -18.71 -6.80 -6.15
CA VAL A 51 -19.32 -5.57 -6.70
C VAL A 51 -18.44 -4.85 -7.72
N GLY A 52 -17.18 -5.28 -7.90
CA GLY A 52 -16.22 -4.66 -8.81
C GLY A 52 -14.78 -5.07 -8.49
N TYR A 53 -13.92 -4.11 -8.18
CA TYR A 53 -12.50 -4.32 -7.89
C TYR A 53 -12.08 -3.52 -6.66
N ASN A 54 -11.13 -4.08 -5.91
CA ASN A 54 -10.37 -3.37 -4.89
C ASN A 54 -8.96 -3.16 -5.43
N TYR A 55 -8.48 -1.93 -5.40
CA TYR A 55 -7.15 -1.55 -5.80
C TYR A 55 -6.31 -1.21 -4.57
N LEU A 56 -5.05 -1.64 -4.58
CA LEU A 56 -4.00 -1.26 -3.65
C LEU A 56 -2.87 -0.64 -4.46
N THR A 57 -2.47 0.59 -4.13
CA THR A 57 -1.35 1.26 -4.79
C THR A 57 -0.28 1.54 -3.76
N PHE A 58 0.86 0.84 -3.85
CA PHE A 58 2.03 1.11 -3.02
C PHE A 58 2.94 2.09 -3.73
N SER A 59 3.46 3.07 -3.00
CA SER A 59 4.29 4.13 -3.59
C SER A 59 5.22 4.77 -2.56
N SER A 60 6.16 5.58 -3.04
CA SER A 60 7.08 6.34 -2.18
C SER A 60 7.86 5.43 -1.24
N VAL A 61 8.31 4.29 -1.77
CA VAL A 61 8.98 3.25 -0.99
C VAL A 61 10.37 3.72 -0.55
N SER A 62 10.68 3.53 0.73
CA SER A 62 11.98 3.83 1.31
C SER A 62 12.29 2.81 2.41
N GLY A 63 13.33 2.01 2.20
CA GLY A 63 13.59 0.83 3.03
C GLY A 63 12.42 -0.16 2.89
N ASN A 64 11.96 -0.69 4.03
CA ASN A 64 10.90 -1.69 4.09
C ASN A 64 9.47 -1.13 4.23
N ALA A 65 9.27 0.15 3.91
CA ALA A 65 8.01 0.87 4.16
C ALA A 65 7.72 1.90 3.07
N GLY A 66 6.49 2.41 3.04
CA GLY A 66 6.07 3.45 2.11
C GLY A 66 4.64 3.92 2.33
N SER A 67 4.09 4.58 1.32
CA SER A 67 2.69 5.03 1.28
C SER A 67 1.82 4.02 0.56
N VAL A 68 0.55 3.95 0.95
CA VAL A 68 -0.44 3.09 0.31
C VAL A 68 -1.77 3.81 0.13
N GLU A 69 -2.36 3.62 -1.04
CA GLU A 69 -3.74 3.98 -1.34
C GLU A 69 -4.57 2.72 -1.51
N TRP A 70 -5.79 2.71 -0.97
CA TRP A 70 -6.78 1.67 -1.22
C TRP A 70 -8.01 2.29 -1.87
N LYS A 71 -8.53 1.66 -2.91
CA LYS A 71 -9.70 2.15 -3.64
C LYS A 71 -10.64 1.01 -4.00
N GLY A 72 -11.88 1.08 -3.52
CA GLY A 72 -12.97 0.21 -3.95
C GLY A 72 -13.70 0.84 -5.12
N VAL A 73 -13.81 0.14 -6.24
CA VAL A 73 -14.46 0.61 -7.47
C VAL A 73 -15.52 -0.41 -7.91
N ARG A 74 -16.73 0.04 -8.22
CA ARG A 74 -17.78 -0.81 -8.80
C ARG A 74 -17.51 -1.09 -10.29
N LYS A 75 -18.23 -2.07 -10.85
CA LYS A 75 -18.18 -2.40 -12.28
C LYS A 75 -18.55 -1.24 -13.22
N ASP A 76 -19.32 -0.26 -12.73
CA ASP A 76 -19.68 0.95 -13.49
C ASP A 76 -18.60 2.05 -13.41
N GLY A 77 -17.48 1.79 -12.72
CA GLY A 77 -16.39 2.75 -12.54
C GLY A 77 -16.59 3.71 -11.35
N SER A 78 -17.70 3.63 -10.61
CA SER A 78 -17.90 4.47 -9.43
C SER A 78 -17.02 4.04 -8.26
N VAL A 79 -16.35 5.02 -7.64
CA VAL A 79 -15.56 4.81 -6.42
C VAL A 79 -16.51 4.74 -5.23
N VAL A 80 -16.40 3.69 -4.42
CA VAL A 80 -17.28 3.46 -3.26
C VAL A 80 -16.58 3.62 -1.92
N SER A 81 -15.26 3.57 -1.92
CA SER A 81 -14.44 3.90 -0.77
C SER A 81 -13.01 4.13 -1.24
N HIS A 82 -12.32 5.03 -0.55
CA HIS A 82 -10.99 5.49 -0.94
C HIS A 82 -10.25 5.94 0.32
N SER A 83 -9.10 5.34 0.57
CA SER A 83 -8.33 5.57 1.81
C SER A 83 -6.85 5.67 1.50
N THR A 84 -6.14 6.50 2.27
CA THR A 84 -4.68 6.61 2.19
C THR A 84 -4.04 6.32 3.54
N GLY A 85 -2.83 5.78 3.51
CA GLY A 85 -2.11 5.32 4.67
C GLY A 85 -0.64 5.08 4.40
N VAL A 86 -0.04 4.35 5.34
CA VAL A 86 1.35 3.89 5.26
C VAL A 86 1.37 2.37 5.37
N PHE A 87 2.41 1.76 4.81
CA PHE A 87 2.67 0.33 4.95
C PHE A 87 4.07 0.07 5.47
N GLY A 88 4.24 -1.10 6.09
CA GLY A 88 5.55 -1.67 6.42
C GLY A 88 5.56 -3.18 6.18
N VAL A 89 6.69 -3.70 5.69
CA VAL A 89 6.90 -5.12 5.45
C VAL A 89 7.59 -5.75 6.67
N SER A 90 7.13 -6.92 7.09
CA SER A 90 7.69 -7.70 8.18
C SER A 90 7.96 -9.14 7.76
N LEU A 91 9.15 -9.65 8.09
CA LEU A 91 9.52 -11.06 8.00
C LEU A 91 9.18 -11.72 9.34
N ASN A 92 7.91 -12.07 9.50
CA ASN A 92 7.45 -12.96 10.58
C ASN A 92 7.09 -14.32 9.99
N GLU A 93 6.60 -15.26 10.81
CA GLU A 93 6.22 -16.61 10.34
C GLU A 93 5.19 -16.59 9.19
N GLU A 94 4.45 -15.50 9.03
CA GLU A 94 3.39 -15.38 8.03
C GLU A 94 3.73 -14.45 6.85
N ASN A 95 4.92 -13.84 6.81
CA ASN A 95 5.32 -12.82 5.81
C ASN A 95 4.21 -11.78 5.57
N THR A 96 4.16 -10.75 6.40
CA THR A 96 3.05 -9.80 6.38
C THR A 96 3.45 -8.40 5.95
N ILE A 97 2.54 -7.74 5.22
CA ILE A 97 2.51 -6.30 5.00
C ILE A 97 1.48 -5.73 5.98
N GLU A 98 1.92 -4.88 6.90
CA GLU A 98 1.02 -4.15 7.79
C GLU A 98 0.71 -2.79 7.17
N VAL A 99 -0.58 -2.52 6.99
CA VAL A 99 -1.09 -1.27 6.42
C VAL A 99 -1.90 -0.53 7.48
N MET A 100 -1.60 0.75 7.67
CA MET A 100 -2.34 1.65 8.56
C MET A 100 -2.98 2.78 7.74
N TYR A 101 -4.30 2.75 7.58
CA TYR A 101 -5.06 3.79 6.89
C TYR A 101 -5.37 4.95 7.82
N MET A 102 -4.85 6.12 7.46
CA MET A 102 -4.87 7.31 8.30
C MET A 102 -5.93 8.34 7.88
N ALA A 103 -6.43 8.26 6.65
CA ALA A 103 -7.44 9.18 6.15
C ALA A 103 -8.34 8.54 5.09
N HIS A 104 -9.56 9.04 5.01
CA HIS A 104 -10.51 8.80 3.93
C HIS A 104 -10.45 9.93 2.90
N ILE A 105 -10.67 9.59 1.64
CA ILE A 105 -10.75 10.56 0.54
C ILE A 105 -12.20 10.56 0.06
N ASN A 106 -12.88 11.68 0.26
CA ASN A 106 -14.26 11.87 -0.15
C ASN A 106 -14.39 11.97 -1.68
N GLU A 107 -15.63 11.86 -2.19
CA GLU A 107 -15.91 11.95 -3.63
C GLU A 107 -15.48 13.30 -4.25
N ASP A 108 -15.48 14.39 -3.46
CA ASP A 108 -15.03 15.71 -3.89
C ASP A 108 -13.49 15.87 -3.84
N GLY A 109 -12.77 14.83 -3.40
CA GLY A 109 -11.33 14.81 -3.24
C GLY A 109 -10.83 15.43 -1.93
N SER A 110 -11.73 15.87 -1.04
CA SER A 110 -11.34 16.30 0.31
C SER A 110 -10.83 15.11 1.13
N ILE A 111 -9.84 15.39 2.00
CA ILE A 111 -9.20 14.39 2.85
C ILE A 111 -9.73 14.55 4.26
N GLU A 112 -10.36 13.51 4.79
CA GLU A 112 -10.80 13.43 6.17
C GLU A 112 -9.87 12.51 6.96
N LYS A 113 -9.16 13.06 7.94
CA LYS A 113 -8.24 12.27 8.77
C LYS A 113 -9.04 11.40 9.75
N ASN A 114 -8.68 10.13 9.83
CA ASN A 114 -9.25 9.21 10.81
C ASN A 114 -8.73 9.58 12.22
N GLU A 115 -9.63 9.82 13.17
CA GLU A 115 -9.27 10.00 14.58
C GLU A 115 -8.58 8.76 15.14
N LYS A 116 -9.01 7.58 14.68
CA LYS A 116 -8.42 6.28 14.98
C LYS A 116 -8.09 5.57 13.67
N PRO A 117 -6.80 5.47 13.29
CA PRO A 117 -6.38 4.73 12.11
C PRO A 117 -6.87 3.28 12.15
N SER A 118 -7.25 2.75 10.98
CA SER A 118 -7.55 1.33 10.83
C SER A 118 -6.32 0.59 10.32
N THR A 119 -6.08 -0.59 10.89
CA THR A 119 -4.95 -1.43 10.49
C THR A 119 -5.46 -2.66 9.76
N THR A 120 -4.82 -3.00 8.64
CA THR A 120 -5.06 -4.22 7.87
C THR A 120 -3.74 -4.95 7.67
N LYS A 121 -3.76 -6.28 7.72
CA LYS A 121 -2.61 -7.12 7.40
C LYS A 121 -2.87 -7.87 6.10
N TYR A 122 -1.91 -7.80 5.20
CA TYR A 122 -1.87 -8.62 3.99
C TYR A 122 -0.74 -9.64 4.14
N LYS A 123 -0.93 -10.83 3.58
CA LYS A 123 0.15 -11.82 3.46
C LYS A 123 0.87 -11.61 2.14
N TYR A 124 2.14 -12.00 2.07
CA TYR A 124 2.87 -12.01 0.81
C TYR A 124 3.74 -13.26 0.64
N THR A 125 3.98 -13.62 -0.61
CA THR A 125 5.06 -14.53 -1.01
C THR A 125 6.13 -13.74 -1.74
N TYR A 126 7.40 -14.13 -1.60
CA TYR A 126 8.52 -13.53 -2.31
C TYR A 126 9.45 -14.65 -2.80
N GLU A 127 9.49 -14.84 -4.12
CA GLU A 127 10.29 -15.87 -4.78
C GLU A 127 10.88 -15.28 -6.06
N ASP A 128 12.18 -15.49 -6.29
CA ASP A 128 12.89 -15.04 -7.50
C ASP A 128 12.73 -13.54 -7.85
N GLY A 129 12.58 -12.68 -6.84
CA GLY A 129 12.39 -11.23 -7.03
C GLY A 129 10.94 -10.81 -7.27
N GLU A 130 10.01 -11.76 -7.35
CA GLU A 130 8.59 -11.52 -7.59
C GLU A 130 7.81 -11.57 -6.27
N VAL A 131 6.93 -10.59 -6.07
CA VAL A 131 6.01 -10.54 -4.93
C VAL A 131 4.60 -10.93 -5.37
N THR A 132 3.87 -11.65 -4.53
CA THR A 132 2.41 -11.77 -4.64
C THR A 132 1.77 -11.37 -3.33
N VAL A 133 0.74 -10.52 -3.39
CA VAL A 133 0.02 -10.00 -2.21
C VAL A 133 -1.31 -10.72 -2.04
N TYR A 134 -1.69 -11.01 -0.81
CA TYR A 134 -2.91 -11.76 -0.48
C TYR A 134 -3.77 -11.06 0.59
N SER A 135 -5.09 -11.10 0.39
CA SER A 135 -6.09 -10.83 1.42
C SER A 135 -6.87 -12.11 1.72
N GLY A 136 -6.63 -12.69 2.90
CA GLY A 136 -7.08 -14.05 3.19
C GLY A 136 -6.49 -15.03 2.17
N ASP A 137 -7.35 -15.81 1.51
CA ASP A 137 -6.95 -16.78 0.49
C ASP A 137 -6.97 -16.21 -0.95
N THR A 138 -7.23 -14.91 -1.11
CA THR A 138 -7.35 -14.28 -2.43
C THR A 138 -6.11 -13.47 -2.75
N ALA A 139 -5.49 -13.76 -3.89
CA ALA A 139 -4.36 -13.00 -4.41
C ALA A 139 -4.82 -11.71 -5.10
N PHE A 140 -4.03 -10.65 -4.92
CA PHE A 140 -4.03 -9.51 -5.82
C PHE A 140 -3.18 -9.84 -7.06
N PHE A 141 -3.60 -9.35 -8.22
CA PHE A 141 -2.78 -9.33 -9.42
C PHE A 141 -2.20 -7.92 -9.62
N ARG A 142 -0.94 -7.86 -10.05
CA ARG A 142 -0.30 -6.60 -10.41
C ARG A 142 -0.96 -6.02 -11.67
N ILE A 143 -1.16 -4.72 -11.70
CA ILE A 143 -1.57 -3.99 -12.90
C ILE A 143 -0.31 -3.38 -13.48
N ASP A 144 0.17 -3.98 -14.57
CA ASP A 144 1.26 -3.43 -15.37
C ASP A 144 0.67 -2.36 -16.31
N GLU A 145 1.25 -1.15 -16.29
CA GLU A 145 0.89 -0.04 -17.20
C GLU A 145 1.37 -0.26 -18.65
#